data_AF-A0A3N4Z2B9-F1
#
_entry.id   AF-A0A3N4Z2B9-F1
#
_cell.length_a   1.000
_cell.length_b   1.000
_cell.length_c   1.000
_cell.angle_alpha   90.00
_cell.angle_beta   90.00
_cell.angle_gamma   90.00
#
_symmetry.space_group_name_H-M   'P 1'
#
loop_
_entity.id
_entity.type
_entity.pdbx_description
1 polymer ?
#
loop_
_entity_poly.entity_id
_entity_poly.type
_entity_poly.pdbx_seq_one_letter_code
_entity_poly.pdbx_strand_id
1 'polypeptide(L)'
;MDRSFLLERARRACGLTQARLAALSGTSQATLSAYERGVKSPSLKVASRILAATDHELTLRTRVDWVERHPKGIVAFWAPSMLWAVEPPTCFATLRIPDLIRDTGMRTWNMRERDERRGVYEQLIRRGLPQQMIRWIDGGLLVDVWDELDLPDPVRDAWEPAIRLATKPSEVEGLNFFFHENPELAPGARVRGWEPLPPPPPPLPPGRWRYVQHPVPPPDRQSPRLRPRGEAGDRRP
;
A
#
# COMPACT_ATOMS: atom_id res chain seq x y z
N MET A 1 -12.22 -1.16 -0.85
CA MET A 1 -11.03 -0.75 -1.64
C MET A 1 -11.17 -1.42 -3.00
N ASP A 2 -11.44 -0.65 -4.05
CA ASP A 2 -11.61 -1.18 -5.41
C ASP A 2 -10.27 -1.74 -5.90
N ARG A 3 -10.25 -2.96 -6.45
CA ARG A 3 -9.04 -3.69 -6.89
C ARG A 3 -8.27 -2.90 -7.96
N SER A 4 -9.02 -2.16 -8.79
CA SER A 4 -8.54 -1.29 -9.86
C SER A 4 -7.59 -0.20 -9.33
N PHE A 5 -7.87 0.27 -8.12
CA PHE A 5 -7.09 1.31 -7.43
C PHE A 5 -5.71 0.82 -6.97
N LEU A 6 -5.52 -0.50 -6.77
CA LEU A 6 -4.26 -1.03 -6.27
C LEU A 6 -3.14 -0.95 -7.31
N LEU A 7 -3.42 -1.35 -8.55
CA LEU A 7 -2.43 -1.31 -9.64
C LEU A 7 -2.05 0.13 -9.98
N GLU A 8 -3.05 1.02 -10.05
CA GLU A 8 -2.81 2.43 -10.29
C GLU A 8 -1.98 3.06 -9.17
N ARG A 9 -2.31 2.78 -7.91
CA ARG A 9 -1.58 3.32 -6.76
C ARG A 9 -0.13 2.84 -6.73
N ALA A 10 0.12 1.55 -6.95
CA ALA A 10 1.48 1.01 -7.02
C ALA A 10 2.28 1.67 -8.15
N ARG A 11 1.68 1.80 -9.34
CA ARG A 11 2.29 2.48 -10.49
C ARG A 11 2.66 3.93 -10.17
N ARG A 12 1.74 4.69 -9.58
CA ARG A 12 1.93 6.11 -9.22
C ARG A 12 3.00 6.27 -8.15
N ALA A 13 3.05 5.40 -7.15
CA ALA A 13 4.08 5.40 -6.12
C ALA A 13 5.49 5.23 -6.70
N CYS A 14 5.64 4.43 -7.75
CA CYS A 14 6.90 4.25 -8.47
C CYS A 14 7.15 5.27 -9.60
N GLY A 15 6.27 6.27 -9.78
CA GLY A 15 6.43 7.28 -10.84
C GLY A 15 6.32 6.75 -12.28
N LEU A 16 5.72 5.59 -12.50
CA LEU A 16 5.68 4.93 -13.81
C LEU A 16 4.48 5.40 -14.65
N THR A 17 4.67 5.47 -15.97
CA THR A 17 3.55 5.59 -16.91
C THR A 17 2.87 4.24 -17.13
N GLN A 18 1.61 4.23 -17.59
CA GLN A 18 0.92 2.97 -17.92
C GLN A 18 1.67 2.18 -18.99
N ALA A 19 2.22 2.84 -20.02
CA ALA A 19 2.99 2.18 -21.06
C ALA A 19 4.25 1.50 -20.50
N ARG A 20 4.95 2.16 -19.57
CA ARG A 20 6.16 1.61 -18.95
C ARG A 20 5.85 0.41 -18.06
N LEU A 21 4.83 0.51 -17.19
CA LEU A 21 4.43 -0.62 -16.35
C LEU A 21 3.92 -1.80 -17.20
N ALA A 22 3.18 -1.52 -18.28
CA ALA A 22 2.70 -2.57 -19.19
C ALA A 22 3.86 -3.35 -19.82
N ALA A 23 4.90 -2.64 -20.29
CA ALA A 23 6.11 -3.25 -20.82
C ALA A 23 6.85 -4.10 -19.76
N LEU A 24 7.05 -3.57 -18.55
CA LEU A 24 7.73 -4.29 -17.46
C LEU A 24 6.97 -5.54 -17.00
N SER A 25 5.64 -5.46 -16.98
CA SER A 25 4.78 -6.55 -16.51
C SER A 25 4.31 -7.48 -17.63
N GLY A 26 4.77 -7.31 -18.87
CA GLY A 26 4.38 -8.15 -20.02
C GLY A 26 2.87 -8.13 -20.29
N THR A 27 2.27 -6.95 -20.34
CA THR A 27 0.87 -6.71 -20.77
C THR A 27 0.83 -5.53 -21.77
N SER A 28 -0.33 -5.27 -22.37
CA SER A 28 -0.50 -4.10 -23.23
C SER A 28 -0.93 -2.86 -22.41
N GLN A 29 -0.56 -1.66 -22.87
CA GLN A 29 -0.98 -0.42 -22.21
C GLN A 29 -2.50 -0.28 -22.18
N ALA A 30 -3.20 -0.67 -23.25
CA ALA A 30 -4.66 -0.67 -23.30
C ALA A 30 -5.28 -1.63 -22.27
N THR A 31 -4.69 -2.83 -22.12
CA THR A 31 -5.11 -3.81 -21.10
C THR A 31 -4.89 -3.26 -19.69
N LEU A 32 -3.72 -2.66 -19.42
CA LEU A 32 -3.43 -2.06 -18.12
C LEU A 32 -4.38 -0.90 -17.80
N SER A 33 -4.67 -0.02 -18.76
CA SER A 33 -5.65 1.05 -18.61
C SER A 33 -7.06 0.53 -18.31
N ALA A 34 -7.46 -0.59 -18.94
CA ALA A 34 -8.74 -1.22 -18.66
C ALA A 34 -8.79 -1.82 -17.23
N TYR A 35 -7.66 -2.34 -16.72
CA TYR A 35 -7.55 -2.80 -15.33
C TYR A 35 -7.59 -1.64 -14.33
N GLU A 36 -6.83 -0.58 -14.56
CA GLU A 36 -6.79 0.59 -13.65
C GLU A 36 -8.15 1.29 -13.55
N ARG A 37 -8.94 1.31 -14.63
CA ARG A 37 -10.29 1.88 -14.64
C ARG A 37 -11.40 0.92 -14.18
N GLY A 38 -11.06 -0.32 -13.81
CA GLY A 38 -12.03 -1.34 -13.40
C GLY A 38 -12.93 -1.88 -14.50
N VAL A 39 -12.68 -1.52 -15.76
CA VAL A 39 -13.42 -2.04 -16.93
C VAL A 39 -13.17 -3.53 -17.13
N LYS A 40 -11.95 -3.99 -16.77
CA LYS A 40 -11.60 -5.40 -16.71
C LYS A 40 -11.02 -5.72 -15.34
N SER A 41 -11.30 -6.91 -14.84
CA SER A 41 -10.64 -7.43 -13.64
C SER A 41 -9.49 -8.36 -14.04
N PRO A 42 -8.24 -8.08 -13.64
CA PRO A 42 -7.14 -9.03 -13.83
C PRO A 42 -7.36 -10.28 -12.96
N SER A 43 -6.90 -11.44 -13.43
CA SER A 43 -6.79 -12.61 -12.56
C SER A 43 -5.75 -12.34 -11.46
N LEU A 44 -5.80 -13.10 -10.37
CA LEU A 44 -4.84 -12.98 -9.27
C LEU A 44 -3.39 -13.10 -9.78
N LYS A 45 -3.12 -14.09 -10.65
CA LYS A 45 -1.82 -14.29 -11.30
C LYS A 45 -1.34 -13.05 -12.07
N VAL A 46 -2.24 -12.41 -12.82
CA VAL A 46 -1.90 -11.20 -13.59
C VAL A 46 -1.66 -10.01 -12.67
N ALA A 47 -2.52 -9.82 -11.66
CA ALA A 47 -2.37 -8.74 -10.68
C ALA A 47 -1.05 -8.85 -9.91
N SER A 48 -0.73 -10.04 -9.39
CA SER A 48 0.53 -10.30 -8.67
C SER A 48 1.76 -10.02 -9.55
N ARG A 49 1.74 -10.42 -10.82
CA ARG A 49 2.83 -10.12 -11.75
C ARG A 49 3.01 -8.63 -12.02
N ILE A 50 1.91 -7.88 -12.16
CA ILE A 50 1.96 -6.42 -12.36
C ILE A 50 2.51 -5.73 -11.11
N LEU A 51 2.06 -6.14 -9.91
CA LEU A 51 2.55 -5.60 -8.64
C LEU A 51 4.04 -5.92 -8.42
N ALA A 52 4.50 -7.12 -8.75
CA ALA A 52 5.91 -7.50 -8.66
C ALA A 52 6.81 -6.64 -9.55
N ALA A 53 6.32 -6.21 -10.73
CA ALA A 53 7.04 -5.26 -11.59
C ALA A 53 7.18 -3.85 -10.98
N THR A 54 6.44 -3.56 -9.91
CA THR A 54 6.55 -2.34 -9.10
C THR A 54 7.23 -2.58 -7.76
N ASP A 55 7.86 -3.74 -7.54
CA ASP A 55 8.45 -4.14 -6.26
C ASP A 55 7.41 -4.18 -5.10
N HIS A 56 6.18 -4.57 -5.44
CA HIS A 56 5.10 -4.78 -4.48
C HIS A 56 4.71 -6.25 -4.42
N GLU A 57 4.45 -6.73 -3.20
CA GLU A 57 3.91 -8.07 -2.96
C GLU A 57 2.40 -8.01 -2.64
N LEU A 58 1.66 -9.02 -3.07
CA LEU A 58 0.26 -9.20 -2.69
C LEU A 58 0.17 -10.15 -1.50
N THR A 59 -0.08 -9.60 -0.32
CA THR A 59 -0.21 -10.39 0.93
C THR A 59 -1.67 -10.66 1.27
N LEU A 60 -1.97 -11.86 1.77
CA LEU A 60 -3.22 -12.14 2.45
C LEU A 60 -3.14 -11.56 3.88
N ARG A 61 -4.11 -10.75 4.28
CA ARG A 61 -4.25 -10.26 5.66
C ARG A 61 -5.63 -10.62 6.19
N THR A 62 -5.69 -11.16 7.41
CA THR A 62 -6.96 -11.35 8.13
C THR A 62 -7.57 -9.99 8.43
N ARG A 63 -8.89 -9.87 8.29
CA ARG A 63 -9.59 -8.63 8.62
C ARG A 63 -9.80 -8.55 10.13
N VAL A 64 -9.54 -7.36 10.67
CA VAL A 64 -9.86 -7.05 12.07
C VAL A 64 -11.30 -6.57 12.11
N ASP A 65 -12.13 -7.31 12.84
CA ASP A 65 -13.50 -6.89 13.16
C ASP A 65 -13.51 -6.16 14.50
N TRP A 66 -14.50 -5.30 14.68
CA TRP A 66 -14.57 -4.38 15.82
C TRP A 66 -15.94 -4.45 16.48
N VAL A 67 -15.95 -4.41 17.80
CA VAL A 67 -17.18 -4.36 18.60
C VAL A 67 -17.11 -3.15 19.52
N GLU A 68 -18.11 -2.27 19.41
CA GLU A 68 -18.27 -1.15 20.33
C GLU A 68 -18.91 -1.64 21.64
N ARG A 69 -18.42 -1.13 22.77
CA ARG A 69 -18.87 -1.48 24.11
C ARG A 69 -19.33 -0.24 24.85
N HIS A 70 -20.46 -0.35 25.53
CA HIS A 70 -21.07 0.70 26.35
C HIS A 70 -21.27 0.25 27.80
N PRO A 71 -20.20 -0.07 28.54
CA PRO A 71 -20.33 -0.40 29.96
C PRO A 71 -20.77 0.82 30.78
N LYS A 72 -21.36 0.57 31.95
CA LYS A 72 -21.75 1.64 32.88
C LYS A 72 -20.51 2.24 33.55
N GLY A 73 -20.47 3.57 33.67
CA GLY A 73 -19.47 4.28 34.46
C GLY A 73 -18.14 4.58 33.75
N ILE A 74 -17.93 4.11 32.51
CA ILE A 74 -16.80 4.51 31.68
C ILE A 74 -17.26 4.90 30.28
N VAL A 75 -16.41 5.62 29.55
CA VAL A 75 -16.68 6.05 28.17
C VAL A 75 -16.76 4.81 27.25
N ALA A 76 -17.63 4.88 26.24
CA ALA A 76 -17.72 3.83 25.22
C ALA A 76 -16.38 3.66 24.49
N PHE A 77 -16.05 2.42 24.14
CA PHE A 77 -14.78 2.08 23.52
C PHE A 77 -14.94 0.92 22.54
N TRP A 78 -13.90 0.67 21.75
CA TRP A 78 -13.87 -0.37 20.73
C TRP A 78 -12.92 -1.50 21.12
N ALA A 79 -13.35 -2.74 20.91
CA ALA A 79 -12.52 -3.93 21.09
C ALA A 79 -12.33 -4.66 19.74
N PRO A 80 -11.11 -5.07 19.39
CA PRO A 80 -10.84 -5.79 18.15
C PRO A 80 -11.04 -7.30 18.31
N SER A 81 -11.28 -8.00 17.20
CA SER A 81 -11.33 -9.47 17.17
C SER A 81 -9.93 -10.13 17.30
N MET A 82 -8.88 -9.44 16.88
CA MET A 82 -7.49 -9.90 16.91
C MET A 82 -6.52 -8.72 16.82
N LEU A 83 -5.26 -8.91 17.20
CA LEU A 83 -4.21 -7.91 16.97
C LEU A 83 -3.71 -7.94 15.52
N TRP A 84 -3.08 -6.84 15.10
CA TRP A 84 -2.52 -6.64 13.76
C TRP A 84 -1.12 -6.05 13.84
N ALA A 85 -0.36 -6.15 12.74
CA ALA A 85 0.96 -5.54 12.64
C ALA A 85 0.90 -4.17 11.94
N VAL A 86 1.71 -3.23 12.43
CA VAL A 86 1.98 -1.95 11.77
C VAL A 86 3.46 -1.91 11.40
N GLU A 87 3.73 -1.83 10.10
CA GLU A 87 5.10 -1.90 9.59
C GLU A 87 5.95 -0.68 10.01
N PRO A 88 7.25 -0.87 10.31
CA PRO A 88 8.20 0.22 10.38
C PRO A 88 8.23 1.02 9.06
N PRO A 89 8.47 2.34 9.11
CA PRO A 89 8.71 3.15 10.31
C PRO A 89 7.43 3.60 11.03
N THR A 90 6.24 3.20 10.55
CA THR A 90 4.95 3.77 10.99
C THR A 90 4.63 3.46 12.45
N CYS A 91 4.96 2.27 12.94
CA CYS A 91 4.81 1.92 14.36
C CYS A 91 5.70 2.74 15.32
N PHE A 92 6.68 3.46 14.78
CA PHE A 92 7.60 4.34 15.50
C PHE A 92 7.47 5.81 15.09
N ALA A 93 6.33 6.20 14.53
CA ALA A 93 6.07 7.56 14.08
C ALA A 93 6.03 8.56 15.25
N THR A 94 6.28 9.84 14.96
CA THR A 94 6.01 10.93 15.89
C THR A 94 4.60 11.46 15.63
N LEU A 95 3.72 11.38 16.64
CA LEU A 95 2.31 11.77 16.54
C LEU A 95 2.06 13.10 17.22
N ARG A 96 1.24 13.95 16.60
CA ARG A 96 0.73 15.18 17.23
C ARG A 96 -0.76 15.01 17.50
N ILE A 97 -1.09 14.61 18.74
CA ILE A 97 -2.46 14.31 19.18
C ILE A 97 -2.71 14.92 20.57
N PRO A 98 -3.97 15.28 20.89
CA PRO A 98 -4.30 15.73 22.24
C PRO A 98 -4.07 14.62 23.26
N ASP A 99 -3.63 15.01 24.47
CA ASP A 99 -3.61 14.10 25.62
C ASP A 99 -5.04 13.90 26.13
N LEU A 100 -5.72 12.86 25.63
CA LEU A 100 -7.14 12.63 25.91
C LEU A 100 -7.42 12.10 27.32
N ILE A 101 -6.40 11.64 28.03
CA ILE A 101 -6.54 11.07 29.38
C ILE A 101 -6.31 12.15 30.42
N ARG A 102 -5.20 12.90 30.31
CA ARG A 102 -4.86 13.94 31.28
C ARG A 102 -5.43 15.31 30.93
N ASP A 103 -6.03 15.43 29.73
CA ASP A 103 -6.62 16.66 29.21
C ASP A 103 -5.64 17.84 29.20
N THR A 104 -4.37 17.56 28.88
CA THR A 104 -3.29 18.57 28.85
C THR A 104 -3.16 19.29 27.51
N GLY A 105 -4.13 19.09 26.61
CA GLY A 105 -4.14 19.69 25.27
C GLY A 105 -3.26 18.96 24.26
N MET A 106 -2.92 19.64 23.15
CA MET A 106 -2.18 19.05 22.02
C MET A 106 -0.71 18.81 22.40
N ARG A 107 -0.25 17.56 22.26
CA ARG A 107 1.13 17.16 22.54
C ARG A 107 1.73 16.38 21.38
N THR A 108 3.06 16.39 21.30
CA THR A 108 3.84 15.52 20.43
C THR A 108 4.30 14.28 21.20
N TRP A 109 4.05 13.10 20.63
CA TRP A 109 4.40 11.80 21.19
C TRP A 109 5.34 11.08 20.22
N ASN A 110 6.54 10.73 20.68
CA ASN A 110 7.53 9.97 19.95
C ASN A 110 7.34 8.48 20.25
N MET A 111 6.74 7.75 19.31
CA MET A 111 6.45 6.31 19.48
C MET A 111 7.72 5.43 19.53
N ARG A 112 8.91 5.99 19.29
CA ARG A 112 10.19 5.30 19.56
C ARG A 112 10.41 5.11 21.05
N GLU A 113 10.05 6.11 21.86
CA GLU A 113 10.17 6.06 23.31
C GLU A 113 9.07 5.15 23.88
N ARG A 114 9.48 4.12 24.64
CA ARG A 114 8.56 3.08 25.12
C ARG A 114 7.45 3.63 26.01
N ASP A 115 7.79 4.56 26.91
CA ASP A 115 6.82 5.19 27.81
C ASP A 115 5.83 6.09 27.05
N GLU A 116 6.28 6.83 26.04
CA GLU A 116 5.39 7.65 25.22
C GLU A 116 4.49 6.78 24.34
N ARG A 117 5.02 5.69 23.76
CA ARG A 117 4.23 4.69 23.03
C ARG A 117 3.16 4.05 23.91
N ARG A 118 3.51 3.65 25.14
CA ARG A 118 2.55 3.14 26.14
C ARG A 118 1.41 4.15 26.35
N GLY A 119 1.75 5.42 26.60
CA GLY A 119 0.75 6.49 26.79
C GLY A 119 -0.14 6.73 25.57
N VAL A 120 0.39 6.61 24.35
CA VAL A 120 -0.43 6.70 23.12
C VAL A 120 -1.39 5.50 23.02
N TYR A 121 -0.92 4.29 23.31
CA TYR A 121 -1.76 3.09 23.28
C TYR A 121 -2.90 3.17 24.29
N GLU A 122 -2.64 3.61 25.52
CA GLU A 122 -3.69 3.82 26.53
C GLU A 122 -4.80 4.75 26.03
N GLN A 123 -4.42 5.89 25.43
CA GLN A 123 -5.37 6.87 24.92
C GLN A 123 -6.19 6.33 23.76
N LEU A 124 -5.54 5.65 22.82
CA LEU A 124 -6.19 5.08 21.65
C LEU A 124 -7.12 3.92 22.01
N ILE A 125 -6.73 3.07 22.97
CA ILE A 125 -7.57 1.95 23.42
C ILE A 125 -8.78 2.48 24.21
N ARG A 126 -8.61 3.51 25.04
CA ARG A 126 -9.70 4.08 25.84
C ARG A 126 -10.67 4.93 25.04
N ARG A 127 -10.21 5.66 24.00
CA ARG A 127 -11.00 6.71 23.32
C ARG A 127 -10.83 6.78 21.81
N GLY A 128 -9.93 6.00 21.23
CA GLY A 128 -9.64 6.02 19.80
C GLY A 128 -10.71 5.34 18.96
N LEU A 129 -10.79 5.74 17.70
CA LEU A 129 -11.60 5.08 16.69
C LEU A 129 -10.85 3.89 16.07
N PRO A 130 -11.54 2.87 15.55
CA PRO A 130 -10.94 1.75 14.81
C PRO A 130 -9.90 2.16 13.76
N GLN A 131 -10.18 3.21 12.97
CA GLN A 131 -9.24 3.64 11.93
C GLN A 131 -7.96 4.29 12.48
N GLN A 132 -8.02 4.86 13.68
CA GLN A 132 -6.85 5.41 14.35
C GLN A 132 -6.02 4.29 14.96
N MET A 133 -6.67 3.37 15.67
CA MET A 133 -6.01 2.21 16.28
C MET A 133 -5.30 1.36 15.23
N ILE A 134 -5.98 1.00 14.14
CA ILE A 134 -5.41 0.13 13.09
C ILE A 134 -4.17 0.73 12.42
N ARG A 135 -4.00 2.05 12.50
CA ARG A 135 -2.91 2.78 11.88
C ARG A 135 -1.69 2.92 12.80
N TRP A 136 -1.92 2.99 14.11
CA TRP A 136 -0.89 3.43 15.06
C TRP A 136 -0.52 2.41 16.13
N ILE A 137 -1.35 1.40 16.38
CA ILE A 137 -1.06 0.34 17.34
C ILE A 137 -0.49 -0.86 16.61
N ASP A 138 0.76 -1.22 16.90
CA ASP A 138 1.32 -2.51 16.51
C ASP A 138 1.03 -3.56 17.60
N GLY A 139 0.54 -4.73 17.20
CA GLY A 139 0.13 -5.81 18.08
C GLY A 139 1.29 -6.44 18.85
N GLY A 140 2.46 -6.61 18.24
CA GLY A 140 3.63 -7.15 18.93
C GLY A 140 4.16 -6.18 19.99
N LEU A 141 4.26 -4.91 19.64
CA LEU A 141 4.64 -3.85 20.59
C LEU A 141 3.57 -3.59 21.65
N LEU A 142 2.29 -3.85 21.36
CA LEU A 142 1.21 -3.77 22.34
C LEU A 142 1.33 -4.89 23.37
N VAL A 143 1.60 -6.12 22.93
CA VAL A 143 1.84 -7.26 23.83
C VAL A 143 2.99 -6.95 24.79
N ASP A 144 4.09 -6.37 24.31
CA ASP A 144 5.26 -5.99 25.13
C ASP A 144 4.92 -5.03 26.28
N VAL A 145 3.94 -4.14 26.10
CA VAL A 145 3.56 -3.14 27.11
C VAL A 145 2.22 -3.46 27.79
N TRP A 146 1.54 -4.55 27.41
CA TRP A 146 0.14 -4.80 27.76
C TRP A 146 -0.08 -4.73 29.26
N ASP A 147 0.71 -5.46 30.05
CA ASP A 147 0.55 -5.54 31.50
C ASP A 147 0.85 -4.22 32.23
N GLU A 148 1.57 -3.30 31.59
CA GLU A 148 1.88 -1.98 32.15
C GLU A 148 0.83 -0.91 31.83
N LEU A 149 -0.09 -1.17 30.89
CA LEU A 149 -1.11 -0.18 30.54
C LEU A 149 -2.07 0.05 31.71
N ASP A 150 -2.25 1.31 32.07
CA ASP A 150 -3.36 1.68 32.94
C ASP A 150 -4.66 1.62 32.10
N LEU A 151 -5.49 0.61 32.29
CA LEU A 151 -6.76 0.43 31.57
C LEU A 151 -7.86 -0.01 32.55
N PRO A 152 -9.09 0.52 32.46
CA PRO A 152 -10.21 0.03 33.25
C PRO A 152 -10.50 -1.46 32.98
N ASP A 153 -10.92 -2.20 34.00
CA ASP A 153 -11.21 -3.65 33.89
C ASP A 153 -12.13 -4.01 32.71
N PRO A 154 -13.23 -3.27 32.42
CA PRO A 154 -14.07 -3.61 31.27
C PRO A 154 -13.34 -3.53 29.92
N VAL A 155 -12.33 -2.64 29.82
CA VAL A 155 -11.50 -2.49 28.63
C VAL A 155 -10.49 -3.62 28.54
N ARG A 156 -9.81 -3.95 29.65
CA ARG A 156 -8.91 -5.11 29.78
C ARG A 156 -9.63 -6.39 29.35
N ASP A 157 -10.77 -6.69 29.96
CA ASP A 157 -11.56 -7.89 29.70
C ASP A 157 -12.00 -8.01 28.24
N ALA A 158 -12.37 -6.88 27.62
CA ALA A 158 -12.82 -6.86 26.24
C ALA A 158 -11.69 -7.08 25.22
N TRP A 159 -10.46 -6.68 25.55
CA TRP A 159 -9.27 -6.84 24.71
C TRP A 159 -8.50 -8.14 24.97
N GLU A 160 -8.68 -8.73 26.15
CA GLU A 160 -8.01 -9.96 26.59
C GLU A 160 -8.08 -11.10 25.56
N PRO A 161 -9.21 -11.39 24.87
CA PRO A 161 -9.25 -12.43 23.84
C PRO A 161 -8.28 -12.19 22.68
N ALA A 162 -8.13 -10.94 22.23
CA ALA A 162 -7.22 -10.59 21.14
C ALA A 162 -5.75 -10.72 21.58
N ILE A 163 -5.45 -10.32 22.82
CA ILE A 163 -4.12 -10.47 23.42
C ILE A 163 -3.76 -11.94 23.56
N ARG A 164 -4.64 -12.76 24.15
CA ARG A 164 -4.44 -14.21 24.30
C ARG A 164 -4.26 -14.93 22.97
N LEU A 165 -4.99 -14.51 21.94
CA LEU A 165 -4.83 -15.08 20.61
C LEU A 165 -3.44 -14.79 20.05
N ALA A 166 -2.92 -13.57 20.25
CA ALA A 166 -1.61 -13.16 19.79
C ALA A 166 -0.45 -13.79 20.58
N THR A 167 -0.65 -14.09 21.86
CA THR A 167 0.35 -14.71 22.74
C THR A 167 0.20 -16.22 22.90
N LYS A 168 -0.70 -16.84 22.13
CA LYS A 168 -0.93 -18.28 22.19
C LYS A 168 0.39 -19.02 21.99
N PRO A 169 0.81 -19.90 22.93
CA PRO A 169 2.04 -20.66 22.80
C PRO A 169 2.05 -21.39 21.45
N SER A 170 3.10 -21.16 20.69
CA SER A 170 3.36 -21.85 19.44
C SER A 170 4.68 -22.58 19.62
N GLU A 171 4.63 -23.91 19.70
CA GLU A 171 5.85 -24.73 19.62
C GLU A 171 6.39 -24.62 18.20
N VAL A 172 7.39 -23.78 18.03
CA VAL A 172 8.16 -23.69 16.80
C VAL A 172 9.53 -24.23 17.14
N GLU A 173 9.94 -25.34 16.52
CA GLU A 173 11.33 -25.77 16.59
C GLU A 173 12.21 -24.68 15.96
N GLY A 174 12.83 -23.85 16.80
CA GLY A 174 13.57 -22.65 16.40
C GLY A 174 14.83 -22.91 15.57
N LEU A 175 15.15 -24.16 15.27
CA LEU A 175 16.21 -24.58 14.33
C LEU A 175 15.67 -25.27 13.08
N ASN A 176 14.36 -25.55 13.01
CA ASN A 176 13.68 -26.01 11.80
C ASN A 176 13.31 -24.84 10.88
N PHE A 177 14.33 -23.99 10.64
CA PHE A 177 14.36 -23.02 9.54
C PHE A 177 14.71 -23.67 8.20
N PHE A 178 15.09 -24.95 8.20
CA PHE A 178 15.25 -25.76 7.00
C PHE A 178 14.05 -26.68 6.85
N PHE A 179 13.36 -26.53 5.72
CA PHE A 179 12.36 -27.43 5.15
C PHE A 179 11.99 -28.63 6.04
N HIS A 180 11.00 -28.48 6.92
CA HIS A 180 10.19 -29.64 7.23
C HIS A 180 9.43 -29.96 5.96
N GLU A 181 9.91 -30.97 5.22
CA GLU A 181 9.04 -31.78 4.39
C GLU A 181 7.94 -32.26 5.33
N ASN A 182 6.81 -31.58 5.28
CA ASN A 182 5.58 -32.06 5.88
C ASN A 182 5.38 -33.48 5.32
N PRO A 183 5.35 -34.54 6.15
CA PRO A 183 5.29 -35.91 5.66
C PRO A 183 3.98 -36.24 4.91
N GLU A 184 2.99 -35.35 4.95
CA GLU A 184 1.79 -35.40 4.10
C GLU A 184 1.91 -34.62 2.78
N LEU A 185 2.97 -33.83 2.59
CA LEU A 185 3.31 -33.21 1.31
C LEU A 185 4.01 -34.25 0.44
N ALA A 186 3.27 -34.71 -0.57
CA ALA A 186 3.57 -35.77 -1.52
C ALA A 186 5.08 -36.06 -1.73
N PRO A 187 5.53 -37.32 -1.54
CA PRO A 187 6.92 -37.72 -1.75
C PRO A 187 7.32 -37.45 -3.21
N GLY A 188 8.05 -36.36 -3.43
CA GLY A 188 8.42 -35.86 -4.76
C GLY A 188 8.47 -34.33 -4.90
N ALA A 189 7.98 -33.56 -3.92
CA ALA A 189 8.02 -32.09 -3.98
C ALA A 189 9.42 -31.53 -3.68
N ARG A 190 10.24 -31.27 -4.71
CA ARG A 190 11.51 -30.55 -4.55
C ARG A 190 11.29 -29.06 -4.35
N VAL A 191 11.98 -28.48 -3.35
CA VAL A 191 12.24 -27.04 -3.29
C VAL A 191 12.84 -26.61 -4.64
N ARG A 192 12.23 -25.61 -5.31
CA ARG A 192 12.78 -25.06 -6.55
C ARG A 192 14.17 -24.51 -6.29
N GLY A 193 15.20 -25.29 -6.62
CA GLY A 193 16.52 -24.73 -6.91
C GLY A 193 16.36 -23.68 -8.00
N TRP A 194 17.12 -22.59 -7.86
CA TRP A 194 17.19 -21.48 -8.81
C TRP A 194 16.96 -21.92 -10.26
N GLU A 195 15.83 -21.50 -10.84
CA GLU A 195 15.54 -21.67 -12.26
C GLU A 195 16.11 -20.43 -12.97
N PRO A 196 17.24 -20.53 -13.71
CA PRO A 196 17.76 -19.37 -14.41
C PRO A 196 16.71 -18.84 -15.37
N LEU A 197 16.55 -17.51 -15.40
CA LEU A 197 15.62 -16.85 -16.30
C LEU A 197 15.81 -17.37 -17.74
N PRO A 198 14.73 -17.64 -18.48
CA PRO A 198 14.86 -17.95 -19.90
C PRO A 198 15.66 -16.83 -20.57
N PRO A 199 16.58 -17.14 -21.50
CA PRO A 199 17.34 -16.11 -22.20
C PRO A 199 16.35 -15.10 -22.83
N PRO A 200 16.70 -13.81 -22.84
CA PRO A 200 15.83 -12.79 -23.41
C PRO A 200 15.43 -13.18 -24.83
N PRO A 201 14.19 -12.90 -25.26
CA PRO A 201 13.78 -13.20 -26.63
C PRO A 201 14.75 -12.55 -27.62
N PRO A 202 15.03 -13.21 -28.76
CA PRO A 202 15.93 -12.65 -29.76
C PRO A 202 15.47 -11.23 -30.14
N PRO A 203 16.40 -10.31 -30.41
CA PRO A 203 16.05 -8.96 -30.81
C PRO A 203 15.11 -9.03 -32.01
N LEU A 204 14.02 -8.24 -31.96
CA LEU A 204 13.09 -8.15 -33.06
C LEU A 204 13.89 -7.86 -34.35
N PRO A 205 13.61 -8.57 -35.46
CA PRO A 205 14.27 -8.27 -36.72
C PRO A 205 14.07 -6.78 -37.02
N PRO A 206 15.07 -6.08 -37.59
CA PRO A 206 14.96 -4.66 -37.88
C PRO A 206 13.70 -4.44 -38.70
N GLY A 207 12.75 -3.73 -38.09
CA GLY A 207 11.49 -3.41 -38.74
C GLY A 207 11.80 -2.65 -40.02
N ARG A 208 11.43 -3.22 -41.17
CA ARG A 208 11.34 -2.44 -42.41
C ARG A 208 10.26 -1.40 -42.20
N TRP A 209 10.65 -0.21 -41.78
CA TRP A 209 9.83 0.98 -41.90
C TRP A 209 9.57 1.18 -43.39
N ARG A 210 8.42 0.71 -43.89
CA ARG A 210 7.89 1.23 -45.15
C ARG A 210 7.53 2.68 -44.85
N TYR A 211 8.40 3.60 -45.26
CA TYR A 211 8.00 4.98 -45.49
C TYR A 211 6.81 4.92 -46.46
N VAL A 212 5.60 5.13 -45.94
CA VAL A 212 4.48 5.51 -46.80
C VAL A 212 4.78 6.95 -47.18
N GLN A 213 5.38 7.14 -48.36
CA GLN A 213 5.43 8.45 -48.97
C GLN A 213 3.98 8.83 -49.29
N HIS A 214 3.37 9.69 -48.46
CA HIS A 214 2.20 10.41 -48.89
C HIS A 214 2.66 11.40 -49.98
N PRO A 215 2.11 11.35 -51.21
CA PRO A 215 2.41 12.35 -52.22
C PRO A 215 1.98 13.72 -51.70
N VAL A 216 2.92 14.67 -51.69
CA VAL A 216 2.63 16.08 -51.44
C VAL A 216 1.71 16.57 -52.58
N PRO A 217 0.52 17.13 -52.30
CA PRO A 217 -0.30 17.71 -53.37
C PRO A 217 0.42 18.92 -53.99
N PRO A 218 0.27 19.14 -55.31
CA PRO A 218 0.95 20.25 -55.97
C PRO A 218 0.49 21.60 -55.40
N PRO A 219 1.36 22.61 -55.35
CA PRO A 219 1.01 23.91 -54.79
C PRO A 219 -0.02 24.62 -55.68
N ASP A 220 -1.15 24.99 -55.09
CA ASP A 220 -2.16 25.83 -55.71
C ASP A 220 -1.55 27.17 -56.15
N ARG A 221 -1.54 27.39 -57.47
CA ARG A 221 -1.33 28.70 -58.05
C ARG A 221 -2.61 29.50 -57.87
N GLN A 222 -2.62 30.37 -56.86
CA GLN A 222 -3.18 31.73 -56.83
C GLN A 222 -3.78 32.06 -55.47
N SER A 223 -3.18 33.03 -54.78
CA SER A 223 -3.92 34.00 -53.97
C SER A 223 -3.09 35.29 -53.79
N PRO A 224 -3.74 36.46 -53.71
CA PRO A 224 -3.23 37.71 -54.26
C PRO A 224 -2.32 38.51 -53.32
N ARG A 225 -1.43 39.29 -53.94
CA ARG A 225 -0.46 40.21 -53.30
C ARG A 225 -1.18 41.31 -52.51
N LEU A 226 -0.96 41.37 -51.20
CA LEU A 226 -1.19 42.59 -50.41
C LEU A 226 0.08 43.44 -50.42
N ARG A 227 0.00 44.65 -51.01
CA ARG A 227 1.05 45.68 -50.95
C ARG A 227 1.03 46.36 -49.58
N PRO A 228 2.17 46.68 -48.96
CA PRO A 228 2.21 47.59 -47.82
C PRO A 228 2.21 49.05 -48.31
N ARG A 229 1.44 49.91 -47.63
CA ARG A 229 1.35 51.35 -47.88
C ARG A 229 1.73 52.11 -46.60
N GLY A 230 2.80 52.91 -46.70
CA GLY A 230 2.93 54.21 -46.03
C GLY A 230 3.67 54.27 -44.69
N GLU A 231 4.89 54.82 -44.73
CA GLU A 231 5.59 55.47 -43.62
C GLU A 231 5.01 56.88 -43.33
N ALA A 232 5.04 57.28 -42.05
CA ALA A 232 5.26 58.63 -41.50
C ALA A 232 4.98 58.51 -39.98
N GLY A 233 5.80 58.91 -39.02
CA GLY A 233 6.70 60.06 -38.97
C GLY A 233 6.31 60.88 -37.73
N ASP A 234 7.07 60.69 -36.65
CA ASP A 234 7.47 61.65 -35.60
C ASP A 234 6.44 62.63 -34.99
N ARG A 235 6.20 62.54 -33.67
CA ARG A 235 6.50 63.61 -32.67
C ARG A 235 5.91 63.30 -31.27
N ARG A 236 6.77 63.51 -30.27
CA ARG A 236 6.49 63.75 -28.83
C ARG A 236 5.83 65.14 -28.62
N PRO A 237 5.31 65.51 -27.44
CA PRO A 237 5.67 65.08 -26.06
C PRO A 237 4.58 64.36 -25.26
#